data_AF-A0A6P8ZUK7-F1
#
_entry.id   AF-A0A6P8ZUK7-F1
#
_cell.length_a   1.000
_cell.length_b   1.000
_cell.length_c   1.000
_cell.angle_alpha   90.00
_cell.angle_beta   90.00
_cell.angle_gamma   90.00
#
_symmetry.space_group_name_H-M   'P 1'
#
loop_
_entity.id
_entity.type
_entity.pdbx_description
1 polymer ?
#
loop_
_entity_poly.entity_id
_entity_poly.type
_entity_poly.pdbx_seq_one_letter_code
_entity_poly.pdbx_strand_id
1 'polypeptide(L)'
;MARPSPQQWTALLGLIANDAELVHGEFKGPLGVVRVRRRWDEIAQILNAMPNAPVQRDGEKWKSTWISLRGRAREAFRLLAKYRAGTGGGPLAEFVGLGLSPLYEQVLSMTGTRAAVGSNCPNPLQIQLNIAAAAQQNVVHLVLGEEGTCW
;
A
#
# COMPACT_ATOMS: atom_id res chain seq x y z
N MET A 1 -6.72 -22.61 -11.84
CA MET A 1 -5.87 -22.71 -10.64
C MET A 1 -6.75 -22.77 -9.41
N ALA A 2 -6.57 -23.78 -8.54
CA ALA A 2 -7.35 -23.90 -7.30
C ALA A 2 -7.04 -22.77 -6.31
N ARG A 3 -8.08 -22.26 -5.63
CA ARG A 3 -7.97 -21.17 -4.64
C ARG A 3 -7.46 -21.74 -3.31
N PRO A 4 -6.44 -21.13 -2.66
CA PRO A 4 -6.03 -21.54 -1.32
C PRO A 4 -7.18 -21.41 -0.32
N SER A 5 -7.21 -22.30 0.67
CA SER A 5 -8.22 -22.25 1.74
C SER A 5 -8.09 -20.96 2.57
N PRO A 6 -9.15 -20.52 3.25
CA PRO A 6 -9.06 -19.37 4.16
C PRO A 6 -7.98 -19.57 5.25
N GLN A 7 -7.83 -20.78 5.77
CA GLN A 7 -6.80 -21.12 6.75
C GLN A 7 -5.39 -21.00 6.15
N GLN A 8 -5.19 -21.44 4.90
CA GLN A 8 -3.93 -21.24 4.18
C GLN A 8 -3.61 -19.75 3.99
N TRP A 9 -4.61 -18.91 3.72
CA TRP A 9 -4.40 -17.47 3.64
C TRP A 9 -3.99 -16.85 4.98
N THR A 10 -4.70 -17.18 6.05
CA THR A 10 -4.38 -16.65 7.39
C THR A 10 -2.98 -17.06 7.83
N ALA A 11 -2.60 -18.33 7.65
CA ALA A 11 -1.26 -18.82 7.97
C ALA A 11 -0.18 -18.13 7.12
N LEU A 12 -0.41 -18.00 5.81
CA LEU A 12 0.52 -17.31 4.91
C LEU A 12 0.75 -15.86 5.35
N LEU A 13 -0.32 -15.13 5.66
CA LEU A 13 -0.23 -13.74 6.10
C LEU A 13 0.47 -13.60 7.45
N GLY A 14 0.22 -14.51 8.40
CA GLY A 14 0.92 -14.53 9.68
C GLY A 14 2.42 -14.76 9.55
N LEU A 15 2.81 -15.73 8.70
CA LEU A 15 4.23 -16.01 8.42
C LEU A 15 4.92 -14.84 7.74
N ILE A 16 4.28 -14.22 6.75
CA ILE A 16 4.83 -13.06 6.04
C ILE A 16 4.92 -11.85 6.98
N ALA A 17 3.92 -11.61 7.84
CA ALA A 17 3.90 -10.47 8.75
C ALA A 17 5.09 -10.46 9.73
N ASN A 18 5.62 -11.64 10.07
CA ASN A 18 6.78 -11.76 10.94
C ASN A 18 8.12 -11.45 10.23
N ASP A 19 8.14 -11.43 8.90
CA ASP A 19 9.35 -11.27 8.08
C ASP A 19 9.29 -10.00 7.22
N ALA A 20 9.90 -8.90 7.70
CA ALA A 20 9.91 -7.62 6.98
C ALA A 20 10.55 -7.71 5.57
N GLU A 21 11.55 -8.57 5.36
CA GLU A 21 12.16 -8.80 4.04
C GLU A 21 11.15 -9.40 3.04
N LEU A 22 10.20 -10.21 3.51
CA LEU A 22 9.17 -10.83 2.66
C LEU A 22 8.00 -9.89 2.39
N VAL A 23 7.63 -9.07 3.38
CA VAL A 23 6.57 -8.04 3.25
C VAL A 23 6.93 -7.03 2.16
N HIS A 24 8.12 -6.44 2.28
CA HIS A 24 8.56 -5.35 1.39
C HIS A 24 9.21 -5.89 0.11
N GLY A 25 9.82 -7.09 0.17
CA GLY A 25 10.63 -7.62 -0.93
C GLY A 25 11.99 -6.95 -1.04
N GLU A 26 12.43 -6.31 0.05
CA GLU A 26 13.74 -5.65 0.15
C GLU A 26 14.72 -6.62 0.81
N PHE A 27 15.76 -7.00 0.07
CA PHE A 27 16.75 -7.97 0.52
C PHE A 27 17.96 -7.24 1.08
N LYS A 28 18.22 -7.39 2.38
CA LYS A 28 19.36 -6.72 3.03
C LYS A 28 20.58 -7.64 3.04
N GLY A 29 21.70 -7.14 2.52
CA GLY A 29 23.01 -7.79 2.63
C GLY A 29 23.29 -8.93 1.63
N PRO A 30 24.50 -9.53 1.73
CA PRO A 30 24.94 -10.58 0.83
C PRO A 30 24.07 -11.85 0.96
N LEU A 31 23.92 -12.59 -0.14
CA LEU A 31 23.13 -13.83 -0.23
C LEU A 31 21.63 -13.68 0.09
N GLY A 32 21.07 -12.45 0.06
CA GLY A 32 19.66 -12.20 0.36
C GLY A 32 18.69 -13.03 -0.49
N VAL A 33 19.00 -13.23 -1.77
CA VAL A 33 18.19 -14.06 -2.69
C VAL A 33 18.08 -15.51 -2.21
N VAL A 34 19.20 -16.11 -1.77
CA VAL A 34 19.24 -17.49 -1.29
C VAL A 34 18.45 -17.64 0.01
N ARG A 35 18.63 -16.70 0.95
CA ARG A 35 17.89 -16.68 2.23
C ARG A 35 16.39 -16.57 2.00
N VAL A 36 15.97 -15.68 1.10
CA VAL A 36 14.55 -15.48 0.79
C VAL A 36 13.95 -16.69 0.10
N ARG A 37 14.67 -17.31 -0.83
CA ARG A 37 14.20 -18.57 -1.46
C ARG A 37 13.96 -19.64 -0.39
N ARG A 38 14.92 -19.83 0.51
CA ARG A 38 14.79 -20.78 1.63
C ARG A 38 13.57 -20.49 2.50
N ARG A 39 13.32 -19.22 2.86
CA ARG A 39 12.13 -18.84 3.63
C ARG A 39 10.83 -19.17 2.91
N TRP A 40 10.76 -18.93 1.60
CA TRP A 40 9.58 -19.31 0.81
C TRP A 40 9.39 -20.83 0.77
N ASP A 41 10.47 -21.60 0.71
CA ASP A 41 10.41 -23.06 0.76
C ASP A 41 9.95 -23.56 2.15
N GLU A 42 10.41 -22.94 3.23
CA GLU A 42 9.95 -23.22 4.61
C GLU A 42 8.46 -22.90 4.78
N ILE A 43 8.00 -21.74 4.28
CA ILE A 43 6.58 -21.36 4.27
C ILE A 43 5.75 -22.39 3.49
N ALA A 44 6.25 -22.83 2.32
CA ALA A 44 5.56 -23.83 1.52
C ALA A 44 5.37 -25.14 2.27
N GLN A 45 6.39 -25.61 2.99
CA GLN A 45 6.30 -26.82 3.82
C GLN A 45 5.23 -26.68 4.91
N ILE A 46 5.22 -25.56 5.63
CA ILE A 46 4.23 -25.30 6.68
C ILE A 46 2.81 -25.29 6.10
N LEU A 47 2.59 -24.59 4.97
CA LEU A 47 1.27 -24.47 4.36
C LEU A 47 0.76 -25.77 3.73
N ASN A 48 1.66 -26.59 3.23
CA ASN A 48 1.35 -27.89 2.63
C ASN A 48 1.12 -28.97 3.70
N ALA A 49 1.70 -28.82 4.89
CA ALA A 49 1.52 -29.73 6.02
C ALA A 49 0.21 -29.51 6.80
N MET A 50 -0.54 -28.44 6.52
CA MET A 50 -1.81 -28.19 7.19
C MET A 50 -2.87 -29.24 6.82
N PRO A 51 -3.69 -29.70 7.79
CA PRO A 51 -4.74 -30.67 7.54
C PRO A 51 -5.75 -30.12 6.54
N ASN A 52 -6.16 -30.95 5.58
CA ASN A 52 -7.09 -30.57 4.50
C ASN A 52 -6.61 -29.42 3.60
N ALA A 53 -5.30 -29.22 3.43
CA ALA A 53 -4.75 -28.26 2.48
C ALA A 53 -5.22 -28.58 1.05
N PRO A 54 -6.15 -27.81 0.44
CA PRO A 54 -6.67 -28.12 -0.89
C PRO A 54 -5.66 -27.79 -2.00
N VAL A 55 -4.61 -27.04 -1.64
CA VAL A 55 -3.61 -26.53 -2.59
C VAL A 55 -2.22 -26.82 -2.04
N GLN A 56 -1.46 -27.62 -2.79
CA GLN A 56 -0.07 -27.93 -2.54
C GLN A 56 0.78 -27.13 -3.54
N ARG A 57 1.70 -26.29 -3.06
CA ARG A 57 2.55 -25.43 -3.90
C ARG A 57 3.98 -25.39 -3.38
N ASP A 58 4.91 -25.19 -4.31
CA ASP A 58 6.31 -24.88 -4.01
C ASP A 58 6.46 -23.42 -3.53
N GLY A 59 7.62 -23.10 -2.94
CA GLY A 59 7.89 -21.76 -2.42
C GLY A 59 7.80 -20.67 -3.47
N GLU A 60 8.20 -20.96 -4.71
CA GLU A 60 8.14 -20.01 -5.82
C GLU A 60 6.70 -19.68 -6.25
N LYS A 61 5.81 -20.68 -6.31
CA LYS A 61 4.38 -20.44 -6.55
C LYS A 61 3.74 -19.68 -5.40
N TRP A 62 4.10 -19.95 -4.14
CA TRP A 62 3.61 -19.16 -3.00
C TRP A 62 4.07 -17.71 -3.07
N LYS A 63 5.35 -17.47 -3.44
CA LYS A 63 5.87 -16.13 -3.71
C LYS A 63 5.08 -15.42 -4.81
N SER A 64 4.86 -16.07 -5.94
CA SER A 64 4.05 -15.51 -7.05
C SER A 64 2.62 -15.21 -6.63
N THR A 65 2.03 -16.09 -5.82
CA THR A 65 0.70 -15.93 -5.24
C THR A 65 0.63 -14.69 -4.34
N TRP A 66 1.63 -14.49 -3.49
CA TRP A 66 1.76 -13.30 -2.64
C TRP A 66 1.89 -12.02 -3.45
N ILE A 67 2.79 -11.99 -4.43
CA ILE A 67 2.99 -10.83 -5.33
C ILE A 67 1.68 -10.47 -6.03
N SER A 68 0.97 -11.47 -6.56
CA SER A 68 -0.31 -11.28 -7.24
C SER A 68 -1.41 -10.79 -6.29
N LEU A 69 -1.46 -11.30 -5.06
CA LEU A 69 -2.40 -10.83 -4.04
C LEU A 69 -2.14 -9.36 -3.70
N ARG A 70 -0.88 -9.01 -3.43
CA ARG A 70 -0.46 -7.64 -3.13
C ARG A 70 -0.79 -6.69 -4.28
N GLY A 71 -0.55 -7.10 -5.52
CA GLY A 71 -0.91 -6.32 -6.71
C GLY A 71 -2.41 -6.02 -6.78
N ARG A 72 -3.26 -7.05 -6.61
CA ARG A 72 -4.72 -6.89 -6.61
C ARG A 72 -5.24 -6.02 -5.46
N ALA A 73 -4.68 -6.18 -4.26
CA ALA A 73 -5.04 -5.35 -3.10
C ALA A 73 -4.72 -3.87 -3.35
N ARG A 74 -3.55 -3.57 -3.92
CA ARG A 74 -3.15 -2.21 -4.30
C ARG A 74 -4.05 -1.63 -5.38
N GLU A 75 -4.42 -2.43 -6.38
CA GLU A 75 -5.30 -1.97 -7.45
C GLU A 75 -6.70 -1.66 -6.95
N ALA A 76 -7.27 -2.53 -6.11
CA ALA A 76 -8.54 -2.28 -5.45
C ALA A 76 -8.49 -0.98 -4.62
N PHE A 77 -7.40 -0.76 -3.89
CA PHE A 77 -7.20 0.48 -3.13
C PHE A 77 -7.11 1.72 -4.03
N ARG A 78 -6.42 1.64 -5.17
CA ARG A 78 -6.34 2.75 -6.15
C ARG A 78 -7.70 3.08 -6.73
N LEU A 79 -8.47 2.06 -7.11
CA LEU A 79 -9.80 2.24 -7.65
C LEU A 79 -10.70 2.92 -6.61
N LEU A 80 -10.63 2.48 -5.36
CA LEU A 80 -11.33 3.10 -4.24
C LEU A 80 -10.90 4.55 -4.01
N ALA A 81 -9.59 4.83 -4.05
CA ALA A 81 -9.05 6.19 -3.88
C ALA A 81 -9.49 7.12 -5.02
N LYS A 82 -9.46 6.65 -6.27
CA LYS A 82 -9.95 7.39 -7.44
C LYS A 82 -11.45 7.68 -7.34
N TYR A 83 -12.23 6.67 -6.95
CA TYR A 83 -13.66 6.83 -6.73
C TYR A 83 -13.93 7.91 -5.67
N ARG A 84 -13.27 7.84 -4.51
CA ARG A 84 -13.39 8.84 -3.44
C ARG A 84 -12.99 10.25 -3.89
N ALA A 85 -11.92 10.37 -4.68
CA ALA A 85 -11.48 11.66 -5.20
C ALA A 85 -12.47 12.25 -6.23
N GLY A 86 -13.09 11.41 -7.06
CA GLY A 86 -14.01 11.84 -8.12
C GLY A 86 -15.42 12.16 -7.64
N THR A 87 -15.89 11.59 -6.53
CA THR A 87 -17.29 11.75 -6.11
C THR A 87 -17.56 12.94 -5.20
N GLY A 88 -16.54 13.59 -4.63
CA GLY A 88 -16.69 14.85 -3.89
C GLY A 88 -17.75 14.88 -2.77
N GLY A 89 -18.15 13.71 -2.23
CA GLY A 89 -19.27 13.56 -1.30
C GLY A 89 -20.36 12.55 -1.70
N GLY A 90 -20.20 11.84 -2.83
CA GLY A 90 -21.11 10.77 -3.27
C GLY A 90 -21.14 9.52 -2.36
N PRO A 91 -21.97 8.52 -2.68
CA PRO A 91 -22.28 7.40 -1.80
C PRO A 91 -21.04 6.59 -1.40
N LEU A 92 -21.10 5.99 -0.21
CA LEU A 92 -20.00 5.17 0.32
C LEU A 92 -19.63 4.07 -0.69
N ALA A 93 -18.34 3.87 -0.91
CA ALA A 93 -17.84 2.93 -1.91
C ALA A 93 -18.30 1.46 -1.70
N GLU A 94 -18.59 1.09 -0.45
CA GLU A 94 -19.19 -0.21 -0.10
C GLU A 94 -20.57 -0.39 -0.74
N PHE A 95 -21.37 0.68 -0.81
CA PHE A 95 -22.69 0.67 -1.42
C PHE A 95 -22.64 0.47 -2.94
N VAL A 96 -21.50 0.81 -3.57
CA VAL A 96 -21.27 0.66 -5.02
C VAL A 96 -20.55 -0.66 -5.35
N GLY A 97 -20.35 -1.54 -4.36
CA GLY A 97 -19.66 -2.82 -4.55
C GLY A 97 -18.15 -2.68 -4.75
N LEU A 98 -17.58 -1.52 -4.42
CA LEU A 98 -16.14 -1.22 -4.46
C LEU A 98 -15.46 -1.45 -3.09
N GLY A 99 -16.13 -2.16 -2.18
CA GLY A 99 -15.59 -2.52 -0.86
C GLY A 99 -14.31 -3.34 -0.97
N LEU A 100 -13.33 -3.04 -0.11
CA LEU A 100 -12.13 -3.86 0.00
C LEU A 100 -12.49 -5.17 0.72
N SER A 101 -12.05 -6.30 0.16
CA SER A 101 -12.16 -7.56 0.87
C SER A 101 -11.31 -7.51 2.16
N PRO A 102 -11.74 -8.13 3.27
CA PRO A 102 -10.95 -8.17 4.51
C PRO A 102 -9.53 -8.68 4.30
N LEU A 103 -9.35 -9.61 3.36
CA LEU A 103 -8.04 -10.12 2.96
C LEU A 103 -7.14 -9.02 2.36
N TYR A 104 -7.71 -8.13 1.55
CA TYR A 104 -6.97 -7.02 0.95
C TYR A 104 -6.64 -5.93 1.96
N GLU A 105 -7.56 -5.65 2.88
CA GLU A 105 -7.31 -4.71 3.98
C GLU A 105 -6.14 -5.15 4.85
N GLN A 106 -6.09 -6.43 5.20
CA GLN A 106 -4.97 -6.99 5.97
C GLN A 106 -3.63 -6.86 5.22
N VAL A 107 -3.61 -7.16 3.92
CA VAL A 107 -2.41 -7.02 3.08
C VAL A 107 -1.96 -5.55 2.98
N LEU A 108 -2.90 -4.61 2.85
CA LEU A 108 -2.61 -3.18 2.78
C LEU A 108 -2.11 -2.63 4.12
N SER A 109 -2.65 -3.12 5.25
CA SER A 109 -2.17 -2.79 6.59
C SER A 109 -0.70 -3.21 6.76
N MET A 110 -0.34 -4.41 6.29
CA MET A 110 1.04 -4.91 6.38
C MET A 110 2.01 -4.20 5.42
N THR A 111 1.62 -3.99 4.17
CA THR A 111 2.53 -3.49 3.12
C THR A 111 2.56 -1.98 2.97
N GLY A 112 1.60 -1.29 3.59
CA GLY A 112 1.39 0.14 3.47
C GLY A 112 0.68 0.56 2.18
N THR A 113 -0.08 1.66 2.27
CA THR A 113 -0.84 2.23 1.15
C THR A 113 -0.03 3.19 0.29
N ARG A 114 1.14 3.67 0.78
CA ARG A 114 2.01 4.61 0.04
C ARG A 114 2.46 4.07 -1.31
N ALA A 115 2.79 2.78 -1.37
CA ALA A 115 3.14 2.11 -2.63
C ALA A 115 1.94 1.92 -3.58
N ALA A 116 0.71 2.02 -3.09
CA ALA A 116 -0.51 1.93 -3.89
C ALA A 116 -0.88 3.29 -4.50
N VAL A 117 -0.85 4.37 -3.71
CA VAL A 117 -1.29 5.70 -4.15
C VAL A 117 -0.31 6.34 -5.15
N GLY A 118 0.96 5.92 -5.11
CA GLY A 118 2.03 6.66 -5.76
C GLY A 118 2.25 7.96 -5.01
N SER A 119 3.50 8.36 -4.81
CA SER A 119 3.77 9.73 -4.40
C SER A 119 3.18 10.61 -5.49
N ASN A 120 2.18 11.43 -5.15
CA ASN A 120 1.76 12.52 -6.01
C ASN A 120 3.02 13.38 -6.19
N CYS A 121 3.81 13.15 -7.24
CA CYS A 121 4.85 14.09 -7.62
C CYS A 121 4.08 15.37 -7.90
N PRO A 122 4.21 16.41 -7.07
CA PRO A 122 3.47 17.63 -7.33
C PRO A 122 3.88 18.09 -8.72
N ASN A 123 2.87 18.32 -9.57
CA ASN A 123 3.10 18.83 -10.91
C ASN A 123 4.01 20.07 -10.75
N PRO A 124 5.15 20.18 -11.46
CA PRO A 124 6.04 21.33 -11.32
C PRO A 124 5.29 22.67 -11.49
N LEU A 125 4.22 22.68 -12.29
CA LEU A 125 3.35 23.86 -12.44
C LEU A 125 2.52 24.18 -11.19
N GLN A 126 2.06 23.17 -10.44
CA GLN A 126 1.37 23.37 -9.15
C GLN A 126 2.32 23.91 -8.08
N ILE A 127 3.59 23.45 -8.07
CA ILE A 127 4.61 23.96 -7.15
C ILE A 127 4.86 25.44 -7.42
N GLN A 128 5.03 25.81 -8.69
CA GLN A 128 5.25 27.21 -9.09
C GLN A 128 4.07 28.11 -8.75
N LEU A 129 2.83 27.65 -8.97
CA LEU A 129 1.62 28.40 -8.61
C LEU A 129 1.50 28.61 -7.09
N ASN A 130 1.77 27.58 -6.28
CA ASN A 130 1.71 27.70 -4.82
C ASN A 130 2.80 28.61 -4.26
N ILE A 131 4.01 28.59 -4.84
CA ILE A 131 5.10 29.52 -4.46
C ILE A 131 4.73 30.96 -4.82
N ALA A 132 4.17 31.18 -6.01
CA ALA A 132 3.73 32.51 -6.44
C ALA A 132 2.58 33.05 -5.57
N ALA A 133 1.64 32.21 -5.18
CA ALA A 133 0.54 32.58 -4.29
C ALA A 133 1.02 32.90 -2.87
N ALA A 134 1.98 32.14 -2.33
CA ALA A 134 2.56 32.39 -1.02
C ALA A 134 3.38 33.70 -0.99
N ALA A 135 4.03 34.07 -2.10
CA ALA A 135 4.74 35.35 -2.22
C ALA A 135 3.80 36.56 -2.18
N GLN A 136 2.56 36.44 -2.66
CA GLN A 136 1.57 37.52 -2.64
C GLN A 136 0.99 37.76 -1.24
N GLN A 137 0.93 36.74 -0.37
CA GLN A 137 0.42 36.89 1.00
C GLN A 137 1.42 37.60 1.94
N ASN A 138 2.71 37.61 1.61
CA ASN A 138 3.73 38.29 2.43
C ASN A 138 3.83 39.79 2.14
N VAL A 139 3.22 40.29 1.06
CA VAL A 139 3.20 41.73 0.73
C VAL A 139 2.08 42.46 1.47
N VAL A 140 1.00 41.77 1.84
CA VAL A 140 -0.17 42.42 2.47
C VAL A 140 0.06 42.76 3.95
N HIS A 141 1.05 42.15 4.61
CA HIS A 141 1.36 42.41 6.02
C HIS A 141 2.37 43.57 6.24
N LEU A 142 2.91 44.16 5.17
CA LEU A 142 3.87 45.27 5.24
C LEU A 142 3.27 46.65 4.95
N VAL A 143 1.96 46.76 4.67
CA VAL A 143 1.32 48.03 4.26
C VAL A 143 0.44 48.65 5.36
N LEU A 144 0.28 48.03 6.54
CA LEU A 144 -0.54 48.57 7.64
C LEU A 144 0.25 48.70 8.95
N GLY A 145 1.37 49.41 8.91
CA GLY A 145 2.23 49.59 10.07
C GLY A 145 3.06 50.86 10.09
N GLU A 146 2.56 51.98 9.56
CA GLU A 146 3.16 53.29 9.82
C GLU A 146 2.08 54.32 10.17
N GLU A 147 1.70 54.39 11.44
CA GLU A 147 1.28 55.65 12.05
C GLU A 147 2.24 55.95 13.21
N GLY A 148 3.41 56.46 12.84
CA GLY A 148 4.35 57.12 13.72
C GLY A 148 3.80 58.48 14.14
N THR A 149 3.72 58.67 15.45
CA THR A 149 3.28 59.88 16.16
C THR A 149 4.16 61.08 15.80
N CYS A 150 3.55 62.19 15.40
CA CYS A 150 4.23 63.49 15.28
C CYS A 150 4.10 64.27 16.60
N TRP A 151 5.26 64.76 17.07
CA TRP A 151 5.57 65.75 18.13
C TRP A 151 4.61 65.92 19.31
#